data_AF-A0A067NY47-F1
#
_entry.id   AF-A0A067NY47-F1
#
_cell.length_a   1.000
_cell.length_b   1.000
_cell.length_c   1.000
_cell.angle_alpha   90.00
_cell.angle_beta   90.00
_cell.angle_gamma   90.00
#
_symmetry.space_group_name_H-M   'P 1'
#
loop_
_entity.id
_entity.type
_entity.pdbx_description
1 polymer ?
#
loop_
_entity_poly.entity_id
_entity_poly.type
_entity_poly.pdbx_seq_one_letter_code
_entity_poly.pdbx_strand_id
1 'polypeptide(L)'
;MHERLRIVVMTRLAHDTQSREEIIAPILTTNLSIARHEYRKGTTADVLMQEILSGDKAKTRLESLEACKPSLVQQFETRQTMLMEKVERLRNEYIDLHEKWLVHCATLDEQAKPSETEAVQPSGRTTRRTANLTDTVRSDLEMEQIIASLGNDDATDPNHLSQRNLAVIPDMISVTRGQVDYAFDDTNHLVTDPHEYYAPRTGIDDWTEEEKTILCDKFAAHPKQFGIIADYLPNKTQAQCYQTTKCNSVPAADAI
;
A
#
# COMPACT_ATOMS: atom_id res chain seq x y z
N MET A 1 -25.97 -14.44 27.92
CA MET A 1 -25.15 -14.24 26.71
C MET A 1 -25.92 -14.62 25.44
N HIS A 2 -26.59 -15.78 25.42
CA HIS A 2 -27.42 -16.26 24.31
C HIS A 2 -28.55 -15.31 23.88
N GLU A 3 -29.26 -14.67 24.80
CA GLU A 3 -30.36 -13.76 24.44
C GLU A 3 -29.88 -12.49 23.72
N ARG A 4 -28.74 -11.93 24.13
CA ARG A 4 -28.14 -10.77 23.44
C ARG A 4 -27.65 -11.14 22.05
N LEU A 5 -27.06 -12.33 21.89
CA LEU A 5 -26.68 -12.85 20.57
C LEU A 5 -27.91 -13.09 19.70
N ARG A 6 -28.99 -13.65 20.26
CA ARG A 6 -30.25 -13.88 19.54
C ARG A 6 -30.89 -12.56 19.11
N ILE A 7 -30.89 -11.54 19.95
CA ILE A 7 -31.37 -10.19 19.61
C ILE A 7 -30.51 -9.58 18.50
N VAL A 8 -29.18 -9.69 18.57
CA VAL A 8 -28.27 -9.19 17.53
C VAL A 8 -28.43 -9.95 16.21
N VAL A 9 -28.64 -11.26 16.27
CA VAL A 9 -28.88 -12.11 15.09
C VAL A 9 -30.25 -11.81 14.48
N MET A 10 -31.30 -11.65 15.30
CA MET A 10 -32.66 -11.32 14.84
C MET A 10 -32.75 -9.89 14.30
N THR A 11 -32.04 -8.93 14.92
CA THR A 11 -31.91 -7.58 14.36
C THR A 11 -31.12 -7.61 13.06
N ARG A 12 -30.01 -8.35 12.96
CA ARG A 12 -29.30 -8.51 11.68
C ARG A 12 -30.14 -9.19 10.61
N LEU A 13 -30.88 -10.26 10.94
CA LEU A 13 -31.80 -10.94 10.01
C LEU A 13 -32.92 -10.01 9.52
N ALA A 14 -33.44 -9.15 10.41
CA ALA A 14 -34.46 -8.15 10.05
C ALA A 14 -33.90 -7.00 9.19
N HIS A 15 -32.59 -6.75 9.22
CA HIS A 15 -31.91 -5.77 8.36
C HIS A 15 -31.35 -6.40 7.07
N ASP A 16 -31.29 -7.73 6.96
CA ASP A 16 -30.89 -8.45 5.74
C ASP A 16 -31.96 -8.40 4.63
N THR A 17 -33.16 -7.91 4.95
CA THR A 17 -34.28 -7.75 4.01
C THR A 17 -34.53 -6.29 3.62
N GLN A 18 -33.58 -5.38 3.87
CA GLN A 18 -33.74 -4.00 3.41
C GLN A 18 -33.76 -3.97 1.89
N SER A 19 -34.82 -3.39 1.34
CA SER A 19 -34.94 -3.19 -0.10
C SER A 19 -33.88 -2.19 -0.58
N ARG A 20 -33.49 -2.31 -1.86
CA ARG A 20 -32.52 -1.40 -2.52
C ARG A 20 -32.89 0.07 -2.33
N GLU A 21 -34.18 0.39 -2.35
CA GLU A 21 -34.67 1.76 -2.15
C GLU A 21 -34.45 2.27 -0.72
N GLU A 22 -34.67 1.43 0.29
CA GLU A 22 -34.52 1.80 1.70
C GLU A 22 -33.06 2.07 2.11
N ILE A 23 -32.10 1.43 1.44
CA ILE A 23 -30.67 1.66 1.67
C ILE A 23 -30.23 2.99 1.05
N ILE A 24 -30.72 3.27 -0.16
CA ILE A 24 -30.21 4.36 -1.00
C ILE A 24 -30.94 5.69 -0.71
N ALA A 25 -32.24 5.65 -0.45
CA ALA A 25 -33.05 6.84 -0.17
C ALA A 25 -32.53 7.74 0.97
N PRO A 26 -32.11 7.22 2.15
CA PRO A 26 -31.61 8.09 3.22
C PRO A 26 -30.29 8.78 2.83
N ILE A 27 -29.40 8.08 2.12
CA ILE A 27 -28.13 8.62 1.63
C ILE A 27 -28.39 9.72 0.60
N LEU A 28 -29.28 9.47 -0.36
CA LEU A 28 -29.68 10.46 -1.35
C LEU A 28 -30.32 11.69 -0.71
N THR A 29 -31.25 11.49 0.23
CA THR A 29 -31.94 12.60 0.91
C THR A 29 -30.95 13.47 1.68
N THR A 30 -30.00 12.85 2.39
CA THR A 30 -28.94 13.56 3.12
C THR A 30 -28.04 14.32 2.15
N ASN A 31 -27.59 13.68 1.07
CA ASN A 31 -26.73 14.31 0.07
C ASN A 31 -27.44 15.47 -0.64
N LEU A 32 -28.71 15.33 -0.99
CA LEU A 32 -29.53 16.40 -1.57
C LEU A 32 -29.74 17.57 -0.61
N SER A 33 -29.77 17.32 0.70
CA SER A 33 -29.86 18.39 1.70
C SER A 33 -28.56 19.18 1.85
N ILE A 34 -27.41 18.54 1.61
CA ILE A 34 -26.07 19.15 1.68
C ILE A 34 -25.73 19.84 0.35
N ALA A 35 -26.00 19.16 -0.76
CA ALA A 35 -25.73 19.63 -2.09
C ALA A 35 -26.75 20.71 -2.47
N ARG A 36 -26.32 21.97 -2.42
CA ARG A 36 -27.04 23.06 -3.10
C ARG A 36 -26.91 22.85 -4.60
N HIS A 37 -27.85 22.13 -5.20
CA HIS A 37 -27.89 21.95 -6.64
C HIS A 37 -28.40 23.23 -7.31
N GLU A 38 -27.57 24.27 -7.31
CA GLU A 38 -27.72 25.34 -8.27
C GLU A 38 -27.10 24.83 -9.57
N TYR A 39 -27.92 24.55 -10.59
CA TYR A 39 -27.43 24.28 -11.93
C TYR A 39 -26.61 25.48 -12.38
N ARG A 40 -25.29 25.37 -12.24
CA ARG A 40 -24.38 26.42 -12.66
C ARG A 40 -24.34 26.37 -14.17
N LYS A 41 -24.83 27.43 -14.81
CA LYS A 41 -24.64 27.60 -16.26
C LYS A 41 -23.14 27.49 -16.55
N GLY A 42 -22.75 26.76 -17.59
CA GLY A 42 -21.35 26.61 -17.96
C GLY A 42 -20.69 27.99 -18.08
N THR A 43 -19.75 28.30 -17.19
CA THR A 43 -18.96 29.53 -17.18
C THR A 43 -17.54 29.24 -17.63
N THR A 44 -16.89 30.23 -18.23
CA THR A 44 -15.45 30.18 -18.50
C THR A 44 -14.65 30.22 -17.19
N ALA A 45 -13.44 29.67 -17.21
CA ALA A 45 -12.57 29.60 -16.03
C ALA A 45 -12.30 30.99 -15.40
N ASP A 46 -12.11 32.03 -16.21
CA ASP A 46 -11.86 33.39 -15.72
C ASP A 46 -13.07 33.96 -14.97
N VAL A 47 -14.29 33.71 -15.46
CA VAL A 47 -15.53 34.18 -14.82
C VAL A 47 -15.75 33.46 -13.48
N LEU A 48 -15.45 32.16 -13.43
CA LEU A 48 -15.47 31.38 -12.21
C LEU A 48 -14.47 31.92 -11.18
N MET A 49 -13.24 32.19 -11.62
CA MET A 49 -12.20 32.75 -10.75
C MET A 49 -12.58 34.14 -10.26
N GLN A 50 -13.14 35.00 -11.11
CA GLN A 50 -13.63 36.32 -10.70
C GLN A 50 -14.74 36.20 -9.66
N GLU A 51 -15.70 35.28 -9.82
CA GLU A 51 -16.75 35.04 -8.82
C GLU A 51 -16.21 34.49 -7.50
N ILE A 52 -15.22 33.59 -7.54
CA ILE A 52 -14.59 33.05 -6.34
C ILE A 52 -13.75 34.10 -5.64
N LEU A 53 -13.06 34.97 -6.37
CA LEU A 53 -12.18 35.98 -5.80
C LEU A 53 -12.92 37.26 -5.38
N SER A 54 -14.16 37.45 -5.85
CA SER A 54 -14.98 38.63 -5.54
C SER A 54 -16.25 38.27 -4.75
N GLY A 55 -16.95 39.30 -4.26
CA GLY A 55 -18.20 39.15 -3.52
C GLY A 55 -18.05 38.80 -2.04
N ASP A 56 -19.19 38.67 -1.35
CA ASP A 56 -19.21 38.56 0.10
C ASP A 56 -18.72 37.19 0.61
N LYS A 57 -18.89 36.12 -0.18
CA LYS A 57 -18.32 34.79 0.12
C LYS A 57 -16.78 34.78 0.08
N ALA A 58 -16.17 35.65 -0.73
CA ALA A 58 -14.71 35.80 -0.76
C ALA A 58 -14.23 36.57 0.48
N LYS A 59 -14.95 37.63 0.86
CA LYS A 59 -14.66 38.42 2.07
C LYS A 59 -14.74 37.57 3.34
N THR A 60 -15.81 36.80 3.53
CA THR A 60 -15.96 35.95 4.73
C THR A 60 -14.87 34.88 4.83
N ARG A 61 -14.46 34.31 3.68
CA ARG A 61 -13.30 33.40 3.64
C ARG A 61 -12.00 34.11 4.01
N LEU A 62 -11.75 35.30 3.47
CA LEU A 62 -10.58 36.10 3.79
C LEU A 62 -10.53 36.46 5.29
N GLU A 63 -11.66 36.85 5.87
CA GLU A 63 -11.79 37.15 7.30
C GLU A 63 -11.49 35.93 8.16
N SER A 64 -12.02 34.75 7.79
CA SER A 64 -11.72 33.50 8.49
C SER A 64 -10.24 33.12 8.40
N LEU A 65 -9.61 33.37 7.25
CA LEU A 65 -8.19 33.14 7.04
C LEU A 65 -7.35 34.09 7.89
N GLU A 66 -7.67 35.39 7.89
CA GLU A 66 -6.94 36.39 8.67
C GLU A 66 -7.09 36.15 10.17
N ALA A 67 -8.25 35.66 10.62
CA ALA A 67 -8.46 35.24 12.01
C ALA A 67 -7.60 34.03 12.40
N CYS A 68 -7.38 33.08 11.50
CA CYS A 68 -6.59 31.87 11.76
C CYS A 68 -5.08 32.07 11.57
N LYS A 69 -4.69 32.98 10.67
CA LYS A 69 -3.31 33.31 10.32
C LYS A 69 -2.35 33.51 11.50
N PRO A 70 -2.65 34.29 12.57
CA PRO A 70 -1.71 34.46 13.68
C PRO A 70 -1.42 33.13 14.39
N SER A 71 -2.42 32.25 14.53
CA SER A 71 -2.22 30.93 15.14
C SER A 71 -1.33 30.04 14.27
N LEU A 72 -1.52 30.08 12.94
CA LEU A 72 -0.67 29.34 12.00
C LEU A 72 0.78 29.83 12.01
N VAL A 73 0.98 31.16 12.00
CA VAL A 73 2.32 31.76 12.09
C VAL A 73 3.01 31.34 13.38
N GLN A 74 2.32 31.43 14.53
CA GLN A 74 2.85 30.99 15.81
C GLN A 74 3.23 29.50 15.80
N GLN A 75 2.41 28.62 15.21
CA GLN A 75 2.74 27.21 15.09
C GLN A 75 3.95 26.97 14.17
N PHE A 76 4.08 27.72 13.09
CA PHE A 76 5.24 27.61 12.20
C PHE A 76 6.51 28.09 12.88
N GLU A 77 6.48 29.20 13.60
CA GLU A 77 7.61 29.68 14.41
C GLU A 77 8.01 28.65 15.45
N THR A 78 7.04 28.13 16.20
CA THR A 78 7.25 27.10 17.23
C THR A 78 7.83 25.81 16.63
N ARG A 79 7.38 25.42 15.43
CA ARG A 79 7.94 24.27 14.71
C ARG A 79 9.36 24.55 14.23
N GLN A 80 9.63 25.75 13.71
CA GLN A 80 10.96 26.12 13.25
C GLN A 80 11.97 26.14 14.40
N THR A 81 11.60 26.68 15.57
CA THR A 81 12.47 26.66 16.75
C THR A 81 12.77 25.25 17.21
N MET A 82 11.76 24.37 17.31
CA MET A 82 11.97 22.95 17.64
C MET A 82 12.87 22.22 16.63
N LEU A 83 12.73 22.52 15.34
CA LEU A 83 13.58 21.93 14.31
C LEU A 83 15.02 22.42 14.43
N MET A 84 15.23 23.73 14.63
CA MET A 84 16.57 24.29 14.83
C MET A 84 17.25 23.69 16.06
N GLU A 85 16.55 23.61 17.19
CA GLU A 85 17.06 23.01 18.43
C GLU A 85 17.39 21.52 18.22
N LYS A 86 16.52 20.77 17.54
CA LYS A 86 16.77 19.36 17.22
C LYS A 86 18.00 19.19 16.33
N VAL A 87 18.15 20.01 15.29
CA VAL A 87 19.30 19.97 14.39
C VAL A 87 20.59 20.28 15.15
N GLU A 88 20.58 21.30 16.00
CA GLU A 88 21.73 21.66 16.83
C GLU A 88 22.10 20.53 17.80
N ARG A 89 21.12 19.94 18.49
CA ARG A 89 21.34 18.78 19.37
C ARG A 89 21.97 17.60 18.62
N LEU A 90 21.41 17.22 17.47
CA LEU A 90 21.91 16.11 16.66
C LEU A 90 23.30 16.39 16.10
N ARG A 91 23.59 17.65 15.75
CA ARG A 91 24.92 18.05 15.30
C ARG A 91 25.95 17.87 16.42
N ASN A 92 25.62 18.29 17.63
CA ASN A 92 26.52 18.14 18.78
C ASN A 92 26.73 16.65 19.11
N GLU A 93 25.64 15.86 19.13
CA GLU A 93 25.71 14.41 19.33
C GLU A 93 26.56 13.71 18.26
N TYR A 94 26.41 14.11 16.99
CA TYR A 94 27.25 13.62 15.90
C TYR A 94 28.73 13.94 16.13
N ILE A 95 29.05 15.18 16.52
CA ILE A 95 30.45 15.59 16.79
C ILE A 95 31.03 14.73 17.91
N ASP A 96 30.31 14.56 19.02
CA ASP A 96 30.76 13.76 20.18
C ASP A 96 30.98 12.28 19.81
N LEU A 97 30.09 11.71 19.00
CA LEU A 97 30.22 10.33 18.53
C LEU A 97 31.35 10.19 17.51
N HIS A 98 31.51 11.18 16.62
CA HIS A 98 32.56 11.19 15.62
C HIS A 98 33.95 11.27 16.28
N GLU A 99 34.11 12.10 17.32
CA GLU A 99 35.35 12.17 18.09
C GLU A 99 35.70 10.81 18.72
N LYS A 100 34.73 10.16 19.36
CA LYS A 100 34.92 8.80 19.92
C LYS A 100 35.28 7.78 18.84
N TRP A 101 34.65 7.87 17.66
CA TRP A 101 34.93 7.00 16.53
C TRP A 101 36.34 7.23 15.97
N LEU A 102 36.81 8.47 15.88
CA LEU A 102 38.19 8.79 15.47
C LEU A 102 39.22 8.22 16.44
N VAL A 103 38.99 8.36 17.75
CA VAL A 103 39.86 7.76 18.78
C VAL A 103 39.89 6.23 18.65
N HIS A 104 38.73 5.62 18.39
CA HIS A 104 38.65 4.18 18.16
C HIS A 104 39.42 3.75 16.91
N CYS A 105 39.29 4.47 15.79
CA CYS A 105 40.05 4.21 14.57
C CYS A 105 41.56 4.32 14.82
N ALA A 106 42.02 5.36 15.51
CA ALA A 106 43.44 5.52 15.86
C ALA A 106 43.96 4.35 16.72
N THR A 107 43.13 3.85 17.64
CA THR A 107 43.46 2.68 18.47
C THR A 107 43.59 1.41 17.63
N LEU A 108 42.68 1.20 16.66
CA LEU A 108 42.75 0.06 15.73
C LEU A 108 43.96 0.18 14.79
N ASP A 109 44.28 1.39 14.32
CA ASP A 109 45.46 1.63 13.47
C ASP A 109 46.76 1.37 14.24
N GLU A 110 46.84 1.71 15.52
CA GLU A 110 47.98 1.35 16.39
C GLU A 110 48.10 -0.17 16.58
N GLN A 111 46.97 -0.88 16.74
CA GLN A 111 46.96 -2.34 16.86
C GLN A 111 47.29 -3.04 15.54
N ALA A 112 46.89 -2.46 14.41
CA ALA A 112 47.18 -2.95 13.07
C ALA A 112 48.60 -2.59 12.61
N LYS A 113 49.28 -1.66 13.30
CA LYS A 113 50.66 -1.29 13.01
C LYS A 113 51.55 -2.50 13.31
N PRO A 114 52.12 -3.17 12.28
CA PRO A 114 52.99 -4.30 12.52
C PRO A 114 54.18 -3.83 13.34
N SER A 115 54.44 -4.50 14.46
CA SER A 115 55.63 -4.27 15.26
C SER A 115 56.84 -4.52 14.36
N GLU A 116 57.62 -3.49 14.07
CA GLU A 116 58.88 -3.60 13.30
C GLU A 116 59.99 -4.35 14.08
N THR A 117 59.63 -5.22 15.02
CA THR A 117 60.54 -5.97 15.90
C THR A 117 60.36 -7.47 15.91
N GLU A 118 59.62 -8.08 14.97
CA GLU A 118 59.71 -9.53 14.73
C GLU A 118 59.93 -9.85 13.25
N ALA A 119 61.21 -9.89 12.90
CA ALA A 119 61.70 -10.54 11.72
C ALA A 119 61.31 -12.04 11.73
N VAL A 120 60.58 -12.45 10.69
CA VAL A 120 60.67 -13.73 9.97
C VAL A 120 61.16 -14.93 10.80
N GLN A 121 60.25 -15.81 11.24
CA GLN A 121 60.46 -17.28 11.24
C GLN A 121 59.12 -18.06 11.25
N PRO A 122 58.72 -18.75 10.16
CA PRO A 122 57.69 -19.78 10.25
C PRO A 122 58.33 -21.08 10.78
N SER A 123 58.34 -21.23 12.11
CA SER A 123 58.75 -22.47 12.78
C SER A 123 57.52 -23.34 13.01
N GLY A 124 57.43 -24.48 12.29
CA GLY A 124 56.37 -25.46 12.52
C GLY A 124 55.98 -26.29 11.30
N ARG A 125 56.88 -27.16 10.82
CA ARG A 125 56.52 -28.24 9.90
C ARG A 125 56.29 -29.51 10.70
N THR A 126 55.06 -29.80 11.11
CA THR A 126 54.55 -31.19 11.19
C THR A 126 53.03 -31.25 11.50
N THR A 127 52.31 -31.83 10.54
CA THR A 127 51.12 -32.71 10.69
C THR A 127 49.82 -32.13 11.29
N ARG A 128 48.98 -31.53 10.44
CA ARG A 128 47.63 -32.05 10.11
C ARG A 128 47.06 -31.30 8.90
N ARG A 129 46.75 -32.06 7.85
CA ARG A 129 46.16 -31.58 6.60
C ARG A 129 44.69 -31.21 6.85
N THR A 130 44.34 -29.96 7.12
CA THR A 130 42.98 -29.37 6.94
C THR A 130 42.96 -27.88 7.31
N ALA A 131 43.79 -27.03 6.70
CA ALA A 131 43.68 -25.57 6.91
C ALA A 131 44.26 -24.72 5.76
N ASN A 132 44.20 -25.22 4.53
CA ASN A 132 44.51 -24.42 3.35
C ASN A 132 43.35 -24.59 2.36
N LEU A 133 42.28 -23.84 2.61
CA LEU A 133 41.27 -23.48 1.61
C LEU A 133 41.95 -22.55 0.59
N THR A 134 42.92 -23.10 -0.15
CA THR A 134 43.52 -22.46 -1.31
C THR A 134 42.71 -22.90 -2.51
N ASP A 135 41.81 -22.02 -2.94
CA ASP A 135 41.44 -21.71 -4.33
C ASP A 135 41.83 -22.77 -5.38
N THR A 136 41.31 -23.98 -5.23
CA THR A 136 41.38 -25.05 -6.23
C THR A 136 40.13 -25.88 -6.06
N VAL A 137 39.17 -25.72 -6.97
CA VAL A 137 37.98 -26.57 -7.04
C VAL A 137 38.43 -28.00 -7.34
N ARG A 138 38.16 -28.94 -6.43
CA ARG A 138 38.68 -30.31 -6.50
C ARG A 138 37.70 -31.33 -7.05
N SER A 139 36.44 -30.95 -7.26
CA SER A 139 35.44 -31.80 -7.90
C SER A 139 34.32 -30.99 -8.57
N ASP A 140 33.62 -31.59 -9.54
CA ASP A 140 32.40 -31.02 -10.17
C ASP A 140 31.33 -30.67 -9.13
N LEU A 141 31.23 -31.45 -8.06
CA LEU A 141 30.27 -31.18 -6.98
C LEU A 141 30.61 -29.89 -6.21
N GLU A 142 31.90 -29.63 -5.97
CA GLU A 142 32.34 -28.36 -5.36
C GLU A 142 32.11 -27.19 -6.32
N MET A 143 32.26 -27.41 -7.62
CA MET A 143 31.94 -26.41 -8.64
C MET A 143 30.45 -26.05 -8.62
N GLU A 144 29.57 -27.05 -8.59
CA GLU A 144 28.12 -26.87 -8.53
C GLU A 144 27.69 -26.15 -7.24
N GLN A 145 28.31 -26.46 -6.10
CA GLN A 145 28.03 -25.79 -4.83
C GLN A 145 28.44 -24.32 -4.83
N ILE A 146 29.58 -23.98 -5.44
CA ILE A 146 30.02 -22.59 -5.58
C ILE A 146 29.05 -21.82 -6.50
N ILE A 147 28.63 -22.40 -7.62
CA ILE A 147 27.65 -21.78 -8.53
C ILE A 147 26.30 -21.56 -7.83
N ALA A 148 25.83 -22.55 -7.06
CA ALA A 148 24.60 -22.44 -6.29
C ALA A 148 24.67 -21.36 -5.21
N SER A 149 25.81 -21.25 -4.50
CA SER A 149 26.04 -20.20 -3.50
C SER A 149 26.07 -18.82 -4.16
N LEU A 150 26.80 -18.66 -5.26
CA LEU A 150 26.93 -17.40 -5.97
C LEU A 150 25.59 -16.90 -6.51
N GLY A 151 24.76 -17.82 -7.03
CA GLY A 151 23.39 -17.49 -7.46
C GLY A 151 22.48 -17.05 -6.31
N ASN A 152 22.67 -17.58 -5.10
CA ASN A 152 21.94 -17.15 -3.91
C ASN A 152 22.43 -15.79 -3.38
N ASP A 153 23.74 -15.56 -3.45
CA ASP A 153 24.35 -14.27 -3.08
C ASP A 153 23.88 -13.17 -4.03
N ASP A 154 23.85 -13.40 -5.34
CA ASP A 154 23.29 -12.47 -6.34
C ASP A 154 21.78 -12.22 -6.17
N ALA A 155 21.04 -13.20 -5.66
CA ALA A 155 19.60 -13.07 -5.40
C ALA A 155 19.29 -12.28 -4.12
N THR A 156 20.24 -12.21 -3.18
CA THR A 156 20.07 -11.55 -1.88
C THR A 156 20.88 -10.27 -1.72
N ASP A 157 21.84 -10.01 -2.62
CA ASP A 157 22.63 -8.78 -2.63
C ASP A 157 21.72 -7.55 -2.82
N PRO A 158 21.69 -6.62 -1.83
CA PRO A 158 20.94 -5.37 -1.93
C PRO A 158 21.26 -4.57 -3.19
N ASN A 159 22.49 -4.62 -3.69
CA ASN A 159 22.89 -3.89 -4.90
C ASN A 159 22.18 -4.44 -6.15
N HIS A 160 22.14 -5.77 -6.29
CA HIS A 160 21.49 -6.43 -7.43
C HIS A 160 19.96 -6.34 -7.34
N LEU A 161 19.39 -6.48 -6.14
CA LEU A 161 17.96 -6.25 -5.89
C LEU A 161 17.56 -4.80 -6.18
N SER A 162 18.40 -3.83 -5.84
CA SER A 162 18.11 -2.41 -6.10
C SER A 162 18.02 -2.12 -7.60
N GLN A 163 18.92 -2.69 -8.41
CA GLN A 163 18.92 -2.51 -9.87
C GLN A 163 17.68 -3.13 -10.52
N ARG A 164 17.23 -4.29 -10.06
CA ARG A 164 16.01 -4.96 -10.56
C ARG A 164 14.73 -4.23 -10.16
N ASN A 165 14.73 -3.53 -9.04
CA ASN A 165 13.58 -2.81 -8.48
C ASN A 165 13.64 -1.29 -8.76
N LEU A 166 14.49 -0.83 -9.67
CA LEU A 166 14.50 0.58 -10.07
C LEU A 166 13.17 0.93 -10.73
N ALA A 167 12.55 2.00 -10.26
CA ALA A 167 11.39 2.57 -10.94
C ALA A 167 11.84 3.10 -12.31
N VAL A 168 11.12 2.70 -13.37
CA VAL A 168 11.28 3.30 -14.69
C VAL A 168 10.67 4.70 -14.63
N ILE A 169 11.53 5.73 -14.63
CA ILE A 169 11.11 7.12 -14.66
C ILE A 169 10.72 7.45 -16.11
N PRO A 170 9.47 7.88 -16.38
CA PRO A 170 9.07 8.32 -17.72
C PRO A 170 9.90 9.52 -18.19
N ASP A 171 10.12 9.62 -19.51
CA ASP A 171 10.83 10.76 -20.10
C ASP A 171 10.10 12.09 -19.79
N MET A 172 10.90 13.10 -19.44
CA MET A 172 10.41 14.45 -19.21
C MET A 172 9.78 15.00 -20.50
N ILE A 173 8.46 15.27 -20.47
CA ILE A 173 7.75 15.90 -21.59
C ILE A 173 8.42 17.24 -21.95
N SER A 174 8.81 17.38 -23.22
CA SER A 174 9.48 18.59 -23.69
C SER A 174 8.52 19.78 -23.64
N VAL A 175 8.89 20.82 -22.87
CA VAL A 175 8.14 22.09 -22.78
C VAL A 175 7.95 22.76 -24.15
N THR A 176 8.80 22.44 -25.14
CA THR A 176 8.85 23.09 -26.45
C THR A 176 7.97 22.44 -27.53
N ARG A 177 7.59 21.17 -27.41
CA ARG A 177 6.88 20.43 -28.49
C ARG A 177 5.70 19.57 -28.04
N GLY A 178 5.45 19.43 -26.74
CA GLY A 178 4.38 18.56 -26.24
C GLY A 178 3.47 19.31 -25.30
N GLN A 179 2.47 20.02 -25.82
CA GLN A 179 1.26 20.24 -25.04
C GLN A 179 0.54 18.89 -25.01
N VAL A 180 0.70 18.14 -23.92
CA VAL A 180 -0.20 17.01 -23.67
C VAL A 180 -1.50 17.66 -23.22
N ASP A 181 -2.54 17.55 -24.05
CA ASP A 181 -3.89 17.96 -23.68
C ASP A 181 -4.38 17.00 -22.58
N TYR A 182 -3.89 17.17 -21.36
CA TYR A 182 -4.51 16.61 -20.17
C TYR A 182 -5.81 17.39 -19.96
N ALA A 183 -6.88 16.89 -20.55
CA ALA A 183 -8.20 17.14 -19.99
C ALA A 183 -8.18 16.48 -18.61
N PHE A 184 -8.24 17.29 -17.55
CA PHE A 184 -8.53 16.79 -16.22
C PHE A 184 -9.93 16.20 -16.27
N ASP A 185 -10.01 14.89 -16.50
CA ASP A 185 -11.25 14.14 -16.43
C ASP A 185 -11.58 13.94 -14.95
N ASP A 186 -12.12 15.02 -14.37
CA ASP A 186 -12.66 14.99 -13.03
C ASP A 186 -13.95 14.20 -13.05
N THR A 187 -13.84 12.89 -13.03
CA THR A 187 -15.01 12.06 -12.84
C THR A 187 -15.57 12.21 -11.43
N ASN A 188 -14.91 12.89 -10.47
CA ASN A 188 -15.36 13.17 -9.08
C ASN A 188 -16.12 12.03 -8.37
N HIS A 189 -15.96 10.80 -8.85
CA HIS A 189 -16.90 9.70 -8.60
C HIS A 189 -18.39 10.10 -8.73
N LEU A 190 -18.72 10.92 -9.72
CA LEU A 190 -20.07 11.31 -10.09
C LEU A 190 -20.85 10.05 -10.47
N VAL A 191 -21.69 9.64 -9.55
CA VAL A 191 -22.62 8.54 -9.75
C VAL A 191 -23.87 9.08 -10.46
N THR A 192 -23.97 8.81 -11.76
CA THR A 192 -25.11 9.25 -12.60
C THR A 192 -26.40 8.52 -12.24
N ASP A 193 -26.33 7.21 -11.98
CA ASP A 193 -27.43 6.42 -11.43
C ASP A 193 -27.03 5.80 -10.08
N PRO A 194 -27.40 6.45 -8.97
CA PRO A 194 -27.14 5.95 -7.62
C PRO A 194 -27.79 4.60 -7.34
N HIS A 195 -28.93 4.33 -7.98
CA HIS A 195 -29.61 3.06 -7.77
C HIS A 195 -28.81 1.92 -8.40
N GLU A 196 -28.25 2.09 -9.60
CA GLU A 196 -27.40 1.07 -10.24
C GLU A 196 -26.05 0.91 -9.52
N TYR A 197 -25.39 2.02 -9.18
CA TYR A 197 -24.04 1.98 -8.62
C TYR A 197 -23.98 1.35 -7.22
N TYR A 198 -24.95 1.65 -6.36
CA TYR A 198 -25.04 1.09 -5.01
C TYR A 198 -25.89 -0.17 -4.93
N ALA A 199 -26.41 -0.66 -6.06
CA ALA A 199 -27.09 -1.95 -6.07
C ALA A 199 -26.12 -3.04 -5.58
N PRO A 200 -26.57 -3.96 -4.72
CA PRO A 200 -25.81 -5.17 -4.47
C PRO A 200 -25.58 -5.88 -5.81
N ARG A 201 -24.36 -5.80 -6.36
CA ARG A 201 -23.91 -6.64 -7.48
C ARG A 201 -23.73 -8.07 -6.96
N THR A 202 -24.80 -8.68 -6.48
CA THR A 202 -24.79 -10.04 -5.97
C THR A 202 -24.57 -11.04 -7.10
N GLY A 203 -24.80 -10.62 -8.35
CA GLY A 203 -24.71 -11.48 -9.53
C GLY A 203 -25.65 -12.68 -9.44
N ILE A 204 -26.60 -12.68 -8.49
CA ILE A 204 -27.49 -13.81 -8.19
C ILE A 204 -28.43 -14.10 -9.35
N ASP A 205 -28.85 -13.06 -10.06
CA ASP A 205 -29.72 -13.18 -11.24
C ASP A 205 -28.98 -13.78 -12.47
N ASP A 206 -27.64 -13.86 -12.44
CA ASP A 206 -26.81 -14.39 -13.52
C ASP A 206 -26.43 -15.88 -13.35
N TRP A 207 -27.01 -16.59 -12.36
CA TRP A 207 -26.70 -18.01 -12.11
C TRP A 207 -27.76 -18.94 -12.67
N THR A 208 -27.34 -19.74 -13.65
CA THR A 208 -28.13 -20.89 -14.14
C THR A 208 -28.22 -21.99 -13.08
N GLU A 209 -29.24 -22.84 -13.16
CA GLU A 209 -29.38 -23.99 -12.26
C GLU A 209 -28.18 -24.95 -12.38
N GLU A 210 -27.66 -25.13 -13.60
CA GLU A 210 -26.47 -25.94 -13.87
C GLU A 210 -25.23 -25.39 -13.12
N GLU A 211 -24.95 -24.08 -13.23
CA GLU A 211 -23.83 -23.45 -12.51
C GLU A 211 -23.98 -23.56 -10.99
N LYS A 212 -25.21 -23.48 -10.46
CA LYS A 212 -25.49 -23.69 -9.02
C LYS A 212 -25.19 -25.12 -8.59
N THR A 213 -25.54 -26.12 -9.40
CA THR A 213 -25.24 -27.52 -9.08
C THR A 213 -23.74 -27.79 -9.07
N ILE A 214 -22.99 -27.25 -10.03
CA ILE A 214 -21.52 -27.36 -10.10
C ILE A 214 -20.89 -26.66 -8.89
N LEU A 215 -21.37 -25.47 -8.54
CA LEU A 215 -20.90 -24.73 -7.36
C LEU A 215 -21.07 -25.56 -6.09
N CYS A 216 -22.24 -26.16 -5.88
CA CYS A 216 -22.51 -27.00 -4.71
C CYS A 216 -21.62 -28.25 -4.65
N ASP A 217 -21.49 -28.99 -5.75
CA ASP A 217 -20.67 -30.20 -5.83
C ASP A 217 -19.18 -29.90 -5.57
N LYS A 218 -18.66 -28.85 -6.23
CA LYS A 218 -17.26 -28.45 -6.06
C LYS A 218 -16.99 -27.81 -4.71
N PHE A 219 -17.97 -27.12 -4.11
CA PHE A 219 -17.83 -26.59 -2.75
C PHE A 219 -17.78 -27.70 -1.70
N ALA A 220 -18.54 -28.79 -1.89
CA ALA A 220 -18.46 -29.97 -1.03
C ALA A 220 -17.09 -30.66 -1.12
N ALA A 221 -16.51 -30.74 -2.33
CA ALA A 221 -15.18 -31.31 -2.53
C ALA A 221 -14.02 -30.39 -2.03
N HIS A 222 -14.17 -29.08 -2.21
CA HIS A 222 -13.12 -28.08 -1.98
C HIS A 222 -13.63 -26.90 -1.14
N PRO A 223 -13.91 -27.09 0.16
CA PRO A 223 -14.53 -26.06 0.99
C PRO A 223 -13.66 -24.80 1.07
N LYS A 224 -14.27 -23.64 0.79
CA LYS A 224 -13.65 -22.30 0.82
C LYS A 224 -12.50 -22.07 -0.17
N GLN A 225 -12.24 -23.00 -1.08
CA GLN A 225 -11.23 -22.86 -2.13
C GLN A 225 -11.86 -22.27 -3.41
N PHE A 226 -12.35 -21.04 -3.33
CA PHE A 226 -13.14 -20.42 -4.40
C PHE A 226 -12.37 -20.17 -5.71
N GLY A 227 -11.03 -20.14 -5.67
CA GLY A 227 -10.21 -20.07 -6.89
C GLY A 227 -10.38 -21.34 -7.74
N ILE A 228 -10.21 -22.50 -7.10
CA ILE A 228 -10.38 -23.81 -7.74
C ILE A 228 -11.82 -24.00 -8.22
N ILE A 229 -12.80 -23.57 -7.42
CA ILE A 229 -14.22 -23.69 -7.79
C ILE A 229 -14.54 -22.82 -9.01
N ALA A 230 -13.97 -21.61 -9.10
CA ALA A 230 -14.17 -20.71 -10.24
C ALA A 230 -13.56 -21.28 -11.54
N ASP A 231 -12.49 -22.06 -11.47
CA ASP A 231 -11.91 -22.72 -12.65
C ASP A 231 -12.89 -23.69 -13.35
N TYR A 232 -13.84 -24.26 -12.60
CA TYR A 232 -14.90 -25.12 -13.16
C TYR A 232 -16.09 -24.33 -13.72
N LEU A 233 -16.12 -23.01 -13.53
CA LEU A 233 -17.20 -22.12 -13.96
C LEU A 233 -16.63 -21.04 -14.89
N PRO A 234 -16.58 -21.28 -16.22
CA PRO A 234 -15.83 -20.44 -17.16
C PRO A 234 -16.32 -18.99 -17.22
N ASN A 235 -17.58 -18.74 -16.87
CA ASN A 235 -18.21 -17.41 -16.91
C ASN A 235 -18.32 -16.76 -15.52
N LYS A 236 -17.74 -17.35 -14.47
CA LYS A 236 -17.86 -16.85 -13.10
C LYS A 236 -16.48 -16.66 -12.46
N THR A 237 -16.35 -15.54 -11.75
CA THR A 237 -15.12 -15.22 -11.01
C THR A 237 -15.13 -15.78 -9.61
N GLN A 238 -13.94 -15.92 -9.01
CA GLN A 238 -13.78 -16.30 -7.60
C GLN A 238 -14.60 -15.43 -6.65
N ALA A 239 -14.63 -14.11 -6.90
CA ALA A 239 -15.40 -13.16 -6.10
C ALA A 239 -16.91 -13.44 -6.15
N GLN A 240 -17.44 -13.76 -7.34
CA GLN A 240 -18.84 -14.13 -7.52
C GLN A 240 -19.17 -15.45 -6.82
N CYS A 241 -18.30 -16.46 -6.90
CA CYS A 241 -18.50 -17.73 -6.20
C CYS A 241 -18.62 -17.52 -4.68
N TYR A 242 -17.72 -16.71 -4.10
CA TYR A 242 -17.79 -16.33 -2.69
C TYR A 242 -19.08 -15.58 -2.35
N GLN A 243 -19.44 -14.59 -3.17
CA GLN A 243 -20.62 -13.76 -2.92
C GLN A 243 -21.92 -14.57 -2.97
N THR A 244 -22.07 -15.47 -3.94
CA THR A 244 -23.22 -16.37 -4.06
C THR A 244 -23.34 -17.32 -2.88
N THR A 245 -22.22 -17.86 -2.36
CA THR A 245 -22.26 -18.70 -1.15
C THR A 245 -22.60 -17.92 0.13
N LYS A 246 -22.42 -16.60 0.13
CA LYS A 246 -22.74 -15.73 1.27
C LYS A 246 -24.19 -15.27 1.26
N CYS A 247 -24.76 -15.02 0.08
CA CYS A 247 -26.12 -14.48 -0.08
C CYS A 247 -27.19 -15.57 -0.19
N ASN A 248 -26.89 -16.73 -0.76
CA ASN A 248 -27.76 -17.89 -0.62
C ASN A 248 -27.45 -18.55 0.71
N SER A 249 -28.48 -18.78 1.51
CA SER A 249 -28.50 -19.88 2.48
C SER A 249 -28.44 -21.20 1.70
N VAL A 250 -27.32 -21.46 1.02
CA VAL A 250 -27.00 -22.81 0.57
C VAL A 250 -27.01 -23.64 1.85
N PRO A 251 -27.84 -24.68 1.97
CA PRO A 251 -27.90 -25.48 3.18
C PRO A 251 -26.54 -26.18 3.35
N ALA A 252 -25.63 -25.51 4.06
CA ALA A 252 -24.42 -26.08 4.62
C ALA A 252 -24.78 -26.82 5.92
N ALA A 253 -25.82 -27.66 5.87
CA ALA A 253 -26.24 -28.53 6.94
C ALA A 253 -26.38 -29.95 6.37
N ASP A 254 -25.64 -30.88 6.96
CA ASP A 254 -25.70 -32.34 6.81
C ASP A 254 -24.66 -33.03 5.92
N ALA A 255 -23.52 -32.40 5.64
CA ALA A 255 -22.37 -33.10 5.04
C ALA A 255 -21.01 -32.80 5.69
N ILE A 256 -20.97 -32.71 7.03
CA ILE A 256 -19.84 -33.13 7.89
C ILE A 256 -20.42 -33.61 9.23
#